data_AF-A0A3D1C9M0-F1
#
_entry.id   AF-A0A3D1C9M0-F1
#
_cell.length_a   1.000
_cell.length_b   1.000
_cell.length_c   1.000
_cell.angle_alpha   90.00
_cell.angle_beta   90.00
_cell.angle_gamma   90.00
#
_symmetry.space_group_name_H-M   'P 1'
#
loop_
_entity.id
_entity.type
_entity.pdbx_description
1 polymer ?
#
loop_
_entity_poly.entity_id
_entity_poly.type
_entity_poly.pdbx_seq_one_letter_code
_entity_poly.pdbx_strand_id
1 'polypeptide(L)'
;MMDAFSTPRNRIKTLMLLAICGLSVIAAAAVGINDNPPGILLAFLAATAFVLAIVHPWRTARQFRFLLYASLLGLALFVLLNNVFAAVAHNSATTGALQILMQGLAVAAFFLATLICPAAFIVGAVGSVVLFIRSRRRST
;
A
#
# COMPACT_ATOMS: atom_id res chain seq x y z
N MET A 1 -5.91 -18.79 5.12
CA MET A 1 -5.76 -17.31 5.19
C MET A 1 -7.11 -16.61 5.38
N MET A 2 -8.20 -17.06 4.72
CA MET A 2 -9.55 -16.53 4.93
C MET A 2 -10.11 -16.77 6.35
N ASP A 3 -9.69 -17.83 7.06
CA ASP A 3 -10.17 -18.12 8.42
C ASP A 3 -9.78 -17.08 9.47
N ALA A 4 -8.75 -16.27 9.21
CA ALA A 4 -8.34 -15.19 10.11
C ALA A 4 -9.36 -14.02 10.15
N PHE A 5 -10.21 -13.91 9.13
CA PHE A 5 -11.33 -12.95 9.08
C PHE A 5 -12.66 -13.56 9.55
N SER A 6 -12.67 -14.81 10.05
CA SER A 6 -13.91 -15.47 10.48
C SER A 6 -14.46 -14.93 11.79
N THR A 7 -13.61 -14.34 12.63
CA THR A 7 -14.06 -13.79 13.92
C THR A 7 -14.76 -12.44 13.71
N PRO A 8 -15.97 -12.24 14.28
CA PRO A 8 -16.78 -11.04 14.04
C PRO A 8 -16.04 -9.75 14.44
N ARG A 9 -15.21 -9.83 15.50
CA ARG A 9 -14.37 -8.71 15.94
C ARG A 9 -13.31 -8.30 14.92
N ASN A 10 -12.77 -9.25 14.15
CA ASN A 10 -11.74 -8.98 13.15
C ASN A 10 -12.36 -8.41 11.85
N ARG A 11 -13.57 -8.87 11.49
CA ARG A 11 -14.36 -8.29 10.40
C ARG A 11 -14.68 -6.82 10.64
N ILE A 12 -15.14 -6.47 11.85
CA ILE A 12 -15.45 -5.08 12.19
C ILE A 12 -14.21 -4.18 12.08
N LYS A 13 -13.05 -4.65 12.56
CA LYS A 13 -11.79 -3.90 12.42
C LYS A 13 -11.38 -3.71 10.95
N THR A 14 -11.53 -4.75 10.14
CA THR A 14 -11.27 -4.66 8.70
C THR A 14 -12.19 -3.63 8.05
N LEU A 15 -13.49 -3.68 8.35
CA LEU A 15 -14.49 -2.74 7.82
C LEU A 15 -14.22 -1.30 8.28
N MET A 16 -13.86 -1.10 9.55
CA MET A 16 -13.48 0.23 10.06
C MET A 16 -12.25 0.77 9.33
N LEU A 17 -11.20 -0.05 9.14
CA LEU A 17 -10.00 0.36 8.41
C LEU A 17 -10.31 0.68 6.93
N LEU A 18 -11.20 -0.09 6.32
CA LEU A 18 -11.63 0.15 4.94
C LEU A 18 -12.48 1.43 4.82
N ALA A 19 -13.34 1.70 5.81
CA ALA A 19 -14.12 2.92 5.89
C ALA A 19 -13.22 4.15 6.09
N ILE A 20 -12.23 4.06 6.99
CA ILE A 20 -11.21 5.11 7.19
C ILE A 20 -10.41 5.34 5.91
N CYS A 21 -10.02 4.26 5.21
CA CYS A 21 -9.36 4.36 3.91
C CYS A 21 -10.23 5.11 2.91
N GLY A 22 -11.49 4.71 2.73
CA GLY A 22 -12.41 5.37 1.81
C GLY A 22 -12.63 6.85 2.13
N LEU A 23 -12.90 7.17 3.40
CA LEU A 23 -13.04 8.56 3.86
C LEU A 23 -11.76 9.38 3.63
N SER A 24 -10.59 8.79 3.86
CA SER A 24 -9.31 9.48 3.66
C SER A 24 -9.01 9.72 2.18
N VAL A 25 -9.38 8.81 1.29
CA VAL A 25 -9.28 9.02 -0.17
C VAL A 25 -10.19 10.15 -0.62
N ILE A 26 -11.45 10.16 -0.16
CA ILE A 26 -12.41 11.22 -0.49
C ILE A 26 -11.91 12.58 0.03
N ALA A 27 -11.42 12.61 1.26
CA ALA A 27 -10.85 13.82 1.87
C ALA A 27 -9.60 14.30 1.12
N ALA A 28 -8.69 13.40 0.73
CA ALA A 28 -7.51 13.75 -0.06
C ALA A 28 -7.89 14.31 -1.44
N ALA A 29 -8.92 13.74 -2.09
CA ALA A 29 -9.44 14.24 -3.36
C ALA A 29 -10.07 15.63 -3.21
N ALA A 30 -10.79 15.89 -2.12
CA ALA A 30 -11.41 17.18 -1.84
C ALA A 30 -10.39 18.28 -1.46
N VAL A 31 -9.36 17.92 -0.71
CA VAL A 31 -8.29 18.84 -0.25
C VAL A 31 -7.27 19.14 -1.36
N GLY A 32 -7.20 18.27 -2.36
CA GLY A 32 -6.23 18.34 -3.44
C GLY A 32 -4.86 17.77 -3.02
N ILE A 33 -4.24 17.00 -3.91
CA ILE A 33 -2.92 16.40 -3.69
C ILE A 33 -1.80 17.33 -4.22
N ASN A 34 -2.17 18.30 -5.07
CA ASN A 34 -1.23 19.19 -5.73
C ASN A 34 -0.78 20.30 -4.76
N ASP A 35 0.47 20.22 -4.29
CA ASP A 35 1.13 21.16 -3.38
C ASP A 35 0.47 21.37 -2.01
N ASN A 36 -0.50 20.52 -1.64
CA ASN A 36 -1.14 20.59 -0.34
C ASN A 36 -0.62 19.48 0.60
N PRO A 37 0.29 19.78 1.54
CA PRO A 37 0.81 18.79 2.48
C PRO A 37 -0.25 17.97 3.23
N PRO A 38 -1.41 18.52 3.68
CA PRO A 38 -2.45 17.71 4.31
C PRO A 38 -3.10 16.71 3.35
N GLY A 39 -3.24 17.02 2.06
CA GLY A 39 -3.79 16.09 1.07
C GLY A 39 -2.88 14.88 0.84
N ILE A 40 -1.56 15.12 0.79
CA ILE A 40 -0.54 14.05 0.71
C ILE A 40 -0.58 13.18 1.96
N LEU A 41 -0.68 13.79 3.15
CA LEU A 41 -0.75 13.06 4.41
C LEU A 41 -1.99 12.17 4.48
N LEU A 42 -3.14 12.67 4.02
CA LEU A 42 -4.39 11.90 3.93
C LEU A 42 -4.29 10.74 2.93
N ALA A 43 -3.62 10.93 1.79
CA ALA A 43 -3.37 9.86 0.83
C ALA A 43 -2.48 8.76 1.44
N PHE A 44 -1.47 9.14 2.22
CA PHE A 44 -0.60 8.20 2.92
C PHE A 44 -1.35 7.47 4.05
N LEU A 45 -2.24 8.17 4.75
CA LEU A 45 -3.13 7.60 5.77
C LEU A 45 -4.09 6.58 5.14
N ALA A 46 -4.65 6.87 3.97
CA ALA A 46 -5.45 5.91 3.21
C ALA A 46 -4.64 4.66 2.84
N ALA A 47 -3.43 4.82 2.30
CA ALA A 47 -2.57 3.71 1.91
C ALA A 47 -2.18 2.84 3.12
N THR A 48 -1.81 3.45 4.24
CA THR A 48 -1.48 2.73 5.48
C THR A 48 -2.70 2.02 6.07
N ALA A 49 -3.87 2.65 6.09
CA ALA A 49 -5.12 2.03 6.53
C ALA A 49 -5.50 0.83 5.65
N PHE A 50 -5.31 0.93 4.33
CA PHE A 50 -5.54 -0.17 3.39
C PHE A 50 -4.60 -1.36 3.66
N VAL A 51 -3.30 -1.10 3.81
CA VAL A 51 -2.33 -2.15 4.16
C VAL A 51 -2.66 -2.78 5.50
N LEU A 52 -3.00 -1.97 6.51
CA LEU A 52 -3.42 -2.46 7.83
C LEU A 52 -4.68 -3.30 7.76
N ALA A 53 -5.64 -2.98 6.88
CA ALA A 53 -6.86 -3.78 6.72
C ALA A 53 -6.53 -5.23 6.33
N ILE A 54 -5.48 -5.44 5.53
CA ILE A 54 -5.03 -6.78 5.11
C ILE A 54 -4.16 -7.44 6.19
N VAL A 55 -3.28 -6.65 6.82
CA VAL A 55 -2.18 -7.15 7.66
C VAL A 55 -2.55 -7.26 9.15
N HIS A 56 -3.59 -6.56 9.63
CA HIS A 56 -4.00 -6.60 11.04
C HIS A 56 -4.27 -8.01 11.63
N PRO A 57 -4.69 -9.06 10.87
CA PRO A 57 -4.88 -10.39 11.45
C PRO A 57 -3.56 -11.11 11.76
N TRP A 58 -2.44 -10.62 11.22
CA TRP A 58 -1.17 -11.31 11.29
C TRP A 58 -0.64 -11.34 12.73
N ARG A 59 -0.28 -12.55 13.19
CA ARG A 59 0.16 -12.78 14.58
C ARG A 59 1.62 -13.17 14.71
N THR A 60 2.36 -13.25 13.60
CA THR A 60 3.75 -13.71 13.62
C THR A 60 4.70 -12.69 12.99
N ALA A 61 5.86 -12.47 13.62
CA ALA A 61 6.87 -11.55 13.13
C ALA A 61 7.45 -11.96 11.75
N ARG A 62 7.38 -13.26 11.39
CA ARG A 62 7.84 -13.76 10.09
C ARG A 62 6.97 -13.23 8.93
N GLN A 63 5.65 -13.12 9.13
CA GLN A 63 4.74 -12.56 8.14
C GLN A 63 5.08 -11.08 7.84
N PHE A 64 5.30 -10.27 8.88
CA PHE A 64 5.69 -8.87 8.72
C PHE A 64 7.04 -8.68 8.04
N ARG A 65 8.01 -9.57 8.31
CA ARG A 65 9.28 -9.58 7.55
C ARG A 65 9.07 -9.87 6.07
N PHE A 66 8.16 -10.79 5.73
CA PHE A 66 7.82 -11.06 4.33
C PHE A 66 7.21 -9.83 3.65
N LEU A 67 6.32 -9.09 4.33
CA LEU A 67 5.78 -7.83 3.82
C LEU A 67 6.86 -6.77 3.60
N LEU A 68 7.85 -6.69 4.50
CA LEU A 68 9.00 -5.80 4.36
C LEU A 68 9.81 -6.11 3.09
N TYR A 69 10.19 -7.38 2.90
CA TYR A 69 10.94 -7.80 1.71
C TYR A 69 10.10 -7.67 0.43
N ALA A 70 8.81 -8.02 0.49
CA ALA A 70 7.89 -7.88 -0.63
C ALA A 70 7.66 -6.41 -1.00
N SER A 71 7.66 -5.49 -0.04
CA SER A 71 7.61 -4.04 -0.30
C SER A 71 8.90 -3.56 -1.00
N LEU A 72 10.08 -3.97 -0.54
CA LEU A 72 11.34 -3.62 -1.23
C LEU A 72 11.38 -4.15 -2.68
N LEU A 73 11.04 -5.42 -2.88
CA LEU A 73 10.96 -6.04 -4.20
C LEU A 73 9.86 -5.40 -5.07
N GLY A 74 8.70 -5.15 -4.47
CA GLY A 74 7.58 -4.49 -5.12
C GLY A 74 7.94 -3.08 -5.56
N LEU A 75 8.68 -2.32 -4.76
CA LEU A 75 9.13 -0.98 -5.10
C LEU A 75 10.01 -1.02 -6.35
N ALA A 76 11.04 -1.88 -6.35
CA ALA A 76 11.91 -2.04 -7.51
C ALA A 76 11.11 -2.44 -8.76
N LEU A 77 10.20 -3.39 -8.62
CA LEU A 77 9.37 -3.89 -9.72
C LEU A 77 8.42 -2.82 -10.25
N PHE A 78 7.69 -2.09 -9.40
CA PHE A 78 6.76 -1.05 -9.82
C PHE A 78 7.47 0.17 -10.42
N VAL A 79 8.67 0.53 -9.93
CA VAL A 79 9.49 1.58 -10.53
C VAL A 79 9.95 1.17 -11.93
N LEU A 80 10.42 -0.08 -12.10
CA LEU A 80 10.75 -0.65 -13.41
C LEU A 80 9.55 -0.64 -14.34
N LEU A 81 8.39 -1.15 -13.89
CA LEU A 81 7.16 -1.18 -14.68
C LEU A 81 6.72 0.23 -15.09
N ASN A 82 6.73 1.19 -14.16
CA ASN A 82 6.39 2.57 -14.45
C ASN A 82 7.29 3.14 -15.56
N ASN A 83 8.60 2.95 -15.43
CA ASN A 83 9.56 3.45 -16.43
C ASN A 83 9.38 2.76 -17.79
N VAL A 84 9.14 1.45 -17.82
CA VAL A 84 8.90 0.70 -19.06
C VAL A 84 7.59 1.16 -19.71
N PHE A 85 6.49 1.27 -18.97
CA PHE A 85 5.22 1.74 -19.52
C PHE A 85 5.29 3.19 -20.00
N ALA A 86 5.99 4.07 -19.27
CA ALA A 86 6.21 5.44 -19.69
C ALA A 86 7.04 5.52 -20.99
N ALA A 87 8.09 4.71 -21.09
CA ALA A 87 8.92 4.63 -22.29
C ALA A 87 8.14 4.08 -23.49
N VAL A 88 7.33 3.02 -23.29
CA VAL A 88 6.47 2.46 -24.34
C VAL A 88 5.43 3.49 -24.80
N ALA A 89 4.81 4.23 -23.87
CA ALA A 89 3.84 5.27 -24.20
C ALA A 89 4.45 6.45 -25.00
N HIS A 90 5.75 6.70 -24.88
CA HIS A 90 6.44 7.76 -25.63
C HIS A 90 6.96 7.30 -27.00
N ASN A 91 6.89 6.01 -27.32
CA ASN A 91 7.28 5.53 -28.64
C ASN A 91 6.28 6.00 -29.69
N SER A 92 6.79 6.62 -30.76
CA SER A 92 5.98 7.18 -31.86
C SER A 92 5.22 6.13 -32.68
N ALA A 93 5.52 4.84 -32.49
CA ALA A 93 4.85 3.72 -33.14
C ALA A 93 3.56 3.26 -32.44
N THR A 94 3.23 3.84 -31.28
CA THR A 94 2.13 3.40 -30.43
C THR A 94 0.84 4.08 -30.86
N THR A 95 -0.22 3.31 -31.15
CA THR A 95 -1.55 3.84 -31.48
C THR A 95 -2.14 4.64 -30.32
N GLY A 96 -2.88 5.71 -30.60
CA GLY A 96 -3.37 6.65 -29.57
C GLY A 96 -4.13 5.99 -28.41
N ALA A 97 -4.93 4.95 -28.67
CA ALA A 97 -5.62 4.20 -27.61
C ALA A 97 -4.65 3.41 -26.72
N LEU A 98 -3.63 2.77 -27.31
CA LEU A 98 -2.61 2.02 -26.58
C LEU A 98 -1.71 2.95 -25.76
N GLN A 99 -1.41 4.14 -26.28
CA GLN A 99 -0.68 5.19 -25.58
C GLN A 99 -1.38 5.62 -24.28
N ILE A 100 -2.69 5.92 -24.36
CA ILE A 100 -3.50 6.30 -23.19
C ILE A 100 -3.49 5.18 -22.15
N LEU A 101 -3.66 3.92 -22.58
CA LEU A 101 -3.67 2.76 -21.69
C LEU A 101 -2.32 2.57 -20.98
N MET A 102 -1.20 2.66 -21.73
CA MET A 102 0.15 2.55 -21.17
C MET A 102 0.45 3.69 -20.20
N GLN A 103 0.04 4.92 -20.52
CA GLN A 103 0.22 6.07 -19.63
C GLN A 103 -0.58 5.91 -18.34
N GLY A 104 -1.83 5.43 -18.42
CA GLY A 104 -2.63 5.10 -17.24
C GLY A 104 -1.99 4.02 -16.37
N LEU A 105 -1.45 2.96 -16.98
CA LEU A 105 -0.73 1.89 -16.28
C LEU A 105 0.55 2.39 -15.62
N ALA A 106 1.31 3.27 -16.28
CA ALA A 106 2.49 3.91 -15.72
C ALA A 106 2.12 4.70 -14.46
N VAL A 107 1.14 5.58 -14.57
CA VAL A 107 0.65 6.39 -13.44
C VAL A 107 0.18 5.49 -12.28
N ALA A 108 -0.58 4.42 -12.55
CA ALA A 108 -0.99 3.48 -11.53
C ALA A 108 0.22 2.79 -10.86
N ALA A 109 1.21 2.32 -11.62
CA ALA A 109 2.44 1.74 -11.09
C ALA A 109 3.22 2.75 -10.23
N PHE A 110 3.26 4.02 -10.64
CA PHE A 110 3.87 5.10 -9.87
C PHE A 110 3.16 5.34 -8.53
N PHE A 111 1.83 5.39 -8.51
CA PHE A 111 1.06 5.50 -7.26
C PHE A 111 1.29 4.30 -6.34
N LEU A 112 1.34 3.08 -6.89
CA LEU A 112 1.67 1.88 -6.11
C LEU A 112 3.08 1.93 -5.52
N ALA A 113 4.07 2.36 -6.31
CA ALA A 113 5.45 2.50 -5.88
C ALA A 113 5.63 3.59 -4.81
N THR A 114 4.90 4.70 -4.91
CA THR A 114 5.12 5.90 -4.09
C THR A 114 4.24 5.93 -2.83
N LEU A 115 3.03 5.36 -2.86
CA LEU A 115 2.13 5.36 -1.71
C LEU A 115 2.05 4.00 -1.02
N ILE A 116 1.73 2.94 -1.77
CA ILE A 116 1.50 1.63 -1.17
C ILE A 116 2.80 1.03 -0.68
N CYS A 117 3.88 1.12 -1.48
CA CYS A 117 5.15 0.52 -1.12
C CYS A 117 5.75 1.10 0.17
N PRO A 118 5.86 2.43 0.35
CA PRO A 118 6.41 3.00 1.57
C PRO A 118 5.49 2.77 2.77
N ALA A 119 4.16 2.83 2.57
CA ALA A 119 3.20 2.47 3.62
C ALA A 119 3.38 1.01 4.07
N ALA A 120 3.52 0.08 3.13
CA ALA A 120 3.76 -1.33 3.42
C ALA A 120 5.13 -1.58 4.07
N PHE A 121 6.15 -0.83 3.68
CA PHE A 121 7.47 -0.88 4.31
C PHE A 121 7.39 -0.48 5.78
N ILE A 122 6.75 0.66 6.09
CA ILE A 122 6.60 1.16 7.46
C ILE A 122 5.77 0.18 8.30
N VAL A 123 4.63 -0.29 7.79
CA VAL A 123 3.79 -1.27 8.50
C VAL A 123 4.54 -2.59 8.73
N GLY A 124 5.30 -3.05 7.73
CA GLY A 124 6.15 -4.24 7.83
C GLY A 124 7.23 -4.09 8.90
N ALA A 125 7.95 -2.96 8.89
CA ALA A 125 9.02 -2.66 9.84
C ALA A 125 8.48 -2.58 11.26
N VAL A 126 7.49 -1.72 11.51
CA VAL A 126 6.88 -1.52 12.83
C VAL A 126 6.28 -2.83 13.34
N GLY A 127 5.50 -3.55 12.51
CA GLY A 127 4.89 -4.80 12.91
C GLY A 127 5.90 -5.91 13.22
N SER A 128 7.03 -5.96 12.49
CA SER A 128 8.11 -6.91 12.77
C SER A 128 8.76 -6.66 14.13
N VAL A 129 9.06 -5.39 14.45
CA VAL A 129 9.69 -4.99 15.72
C VAL A 129 8.74 -5.23 16.89
N VAL A 130 7.49 -4.78 16.79
CA VAL A 130 6.49 -4.90 17.87
C VAL A 130 6.23 -6.38 18.20
N LEU A 131 6.05 -7.23 17.19
CA LEU A 131 5.82 -8.67 17.43
C LEU A 131 7.08 -9.38 17.90
N PHE A 132 8.27 -8.96 17.46
CA PHE A 132 9.52 -9.51 17.97
C PHE A 132 9.69 -9.24 19.47
N ILE A 133 9.48 -7.99 19.91
CA ILE A 133 9.52 -7.61 21.34
C ILE A 133 8.46 -8.39 22.14
N ARG A 134 7.23 -8.49 21.60
CA ARG A 134 6.13 -9.21 22.28
C ARG A 134 6.39 -10.71 22.39
N SER A 135 7.05 -11.32 21.40
CA SER A 135 7.43 -12.74 21.44
C SER A 135 8.49 -13.01 22.51
N ARG A 136 9.45 -12.09 22.68
CA ARG A 136 10.47 -12.18 23.73
C ARG A 136 9.87 -12.07 25.13
N ARG A 137 8.94 -11.14 25.35
CA ARG A 137 8.26 -10.94 26.66
C ARG A 137 7.34 -12.08 27.09
N ARG A 138 6.93 -12.97 26.18
CA ARG A 138 6.12 -14.16 26.54
C ARG A 138 6.98 -15.39 26.87
N SER A 139 8.27 -15.33 26.59
CA SER A 139 9.23 -16.41 26.85
C SER A 139 10.00 -16.23 28.16
N THR A 140 9.77 -15.12 28.85
CA THR A 140 10.24 -14.79 30.21
C THR A 140 9.05 -14.84 31.15
#